data_AF-A0A1Y2AZM5-F1
#
_entry.id   AF-A0A1Y2AZM5-F1
#
_cell.length_a   1.000
_cell.length_b   1.000
_cell.length_c   1.000
_cell.angle_alpha   90.00
_cell.angle_beta   90.00
_cell.angle_gamma   90.00
#
_symmetry.space_group_name_H-M   'P 1'
#
loop_
_entity.id
_entity.type
_entity.pdbx_description
1 polymer ?
#
loop_
_entity_poly.entity_id
_entity_poly.type
_entity_poly.pdbx_seq_one_letter_code
_entity_poly.pdbx_strand_id
1 'polypeptide(L)'
;MQSIIDTASNLTTSAAQTLGLQSSNTTTTTAGHQDNQGYQHSTPLPPDSTAYPIRSMDTEGLAVFEDERVRHEVLVKINQLAIEDIRHGLKQLETLDLVVQGAEKKGIDYYHPKRYFTVDRPMGVDYIGEIEIEQDKSIHVRCHKPSVDGKPTFHSLDTRPTVESGAVFKTGGPLGWFDY
;
A
#
# COMPACT_ATOMS: atom_id res chain seq x y z
N MET A 1 37.77 18.79 -33.26
CA MET A 1 37.03 19.80 -34.04
C MET A 1 35.66 19.94 -33.39
N GLN A 2 35.51 20.91 -32.48
CA GLN A 2 34.26 21.27 -31.81
C GLN A 2 33.60 22.38 -32.64
N SER A 3 32.29 22.24 -32.93
CA SER A 3 31.24 23.21 -32.61
C SER A 3 29.88 22.81 -33.24
N ILE A 4 28.94 22.21 -32.49
CA ILE A 4 27.64 22.77 -31.98
C ILE A 4 26.85 23.56 -33.04
N ILE A 5 25.91 22.96 -33.79
CA ILE A 5 24.46 22.71 -33.54
C ILE A 5 23.62 23.99 -33.29
N ASP A 6 22.70 24.21 -34.23
CA ASP A 6 21.61 25.19 -34.28
C ASP A 6 20.74 25.23 -33.02
N THR A 7 20.26 26.42 -32.62
CA THR A 7 18.93 26.58 -32.02
C THR A 7 18.46 28.03 -32.20
N ALA A 8 17.37 28.18 -32.96
CA ALA A 8 16.64 29.43 -33.15
C ALA A 8 15.82 29.75 -31.90
N SER A 9 15.98 30.97 -31.37
CA SER A 9 15.14 31.52 -30.30
C SER A 9 14.07 32.43 -30.93
N ASN A 10 12.85 31.92 -31.06
CA ASN A 10 11.66 32.72 -31.32
C ASN A 10 11.16 33.31 -30.00
N LEU A 11 11.25 34.64 -29.87
CA LEU A 11 10.67 35.43 -28.79
C LEU A 11 9.53 36.30 -29.36
N THR A 12 8.31 35.88 -29.00
CA THR A 12 7.09 36.64 -28.67
C THR A 12 7.07 38.17 -28.84
N THR A 13 5.93 38.74 -29.29
CA THR A 13 4.82 39.22 -28.41
C THR A 13 3.78 40.03 -29.21
N SER A 14 2.50 39.94 -28.79
CA SER A 14 1.41 40.96 -28.85
C SER A 14 0.45 40.83 -30.03
N ALA A 15 -0.88 40.96 -29.91
CA ALA A 15 -1.77 41.29 -28.79
C ALA A 15 -3.22 40.93 -29.20
N ALA A 16 -4.10 40.66 -28.24
CA ALA A 16 -5.53 40.93 -28.38
C ALA A 16 -6.17 41.09 -26.99
N GLN A 17 -6.50 42.34 -26.65
CA GLN A 17 -7.46 42.70 -25.61
C GLN A 17 -8.87 42.65 -26.22
N THR A 18 -9.85 42.09 -25.51
CA THR A 18 -11.24 42.53 -25.64
C THR A 18 -11.99 42.33 -24.32
N LEU A 19 -12.64 43.39 -23.87
CA LEU A 19 -13.38 43.52 -22.61
C LEU A 19 -14.80 42.93 -22.70
N GLY A 20 -15.23 42.34 -21.58
CA GLY A 20 -16.47 42.73 -20.90
C GLY A 20 -17.69 41.81 -21.08
N LEU A 21 -18.12 41.15 -19.99
CA LEU A 21 -19.46 41.24 -19.41
C LEU A 21 -19.55 40.44 -18.10
N GLN A 22 -20.23 41.04 -17.12
CA GLN A 22 -20.34 40.65 -15.71
C GLN A 22 -21.49 39.66 -15.43
N SER A 23 -21.41 39.05 -14.23
CA SER A 23 -22.45 38.36 -13.43
C SER A 23 -22.76 36.92 -13.87
N SER A 24 -22.68 35.89 -13.03
CA SER A 24 -23.19 35.80 -11.66
C SER A 24 -22.52 34.66 -10.87
N ASN A 25 -22.49 34.81 -9.54
CA ASN A 25 -22.08 33.82 -8.53
C ASN A 25 -22.50 32.38 -8.82
N THR A 26 -21.52 31.47 -8.83
CA THR A 26 -21.71 30.09 -8.37
C THR A 26 -20.40 29.63 -7.74
N THR A 27 -20.38 29.55 -6.41
CA THR A 27 -19.27 29.00 -5.64
C THR A 27 -19.33 27.49 -5.78
N THR A 28 -18.50 26.94 -6.67
CA THR A 28 -18.23 25.51 -6.75
C THR A 28 -16.74 25.37 -7.02
N THR A 29 -15.98 25.05 -5.96
CA THR A 29 -14.54 24.86 -6.04
C THR A 29 -14.24 23.61 -6.85
N THR A 30 -13.86 23.86 -8.10
CA THR A 30 -12.99 23.11 -9.01
C THR A 30 -11.84 22.47 -8.23
N ALA A 31 -11.70 21.13 -8.23
CA ALA A 31 -11.10 20.32 -9.29
C ALA A 31 -9.64 20.72 -9.59
N GLY A 32 -8.71 20.03 -8.92
CA GLY A 32 -7.33 19.89 -9.36
C GLY A 32 -7.16 18.51 -10.02
N HIS A 33 -6.89 18.50 -11.31
CA HIS A 33 -6.45 17.33 -12.07
C HIS A 33 -5.00 16.98 -11.71
N GLN A 34 -4.69 15.69 -11.57
CA GLN A 34 -3.53 15.10 -12.24
C GLN A 34 -3.66 13.58 -12.38
N ASP A 35 -3.53 13.13 -13.63
CA ASP A 35 -3.38 11.75 -14.06
C ASP A 35 -2.31 11.01 -13.25
N ASN A 36 -2.72 9.90 -12.64
CA ASN A 36 -1.85 8.75 -12.46
C ASN A 36 -2.73 7.51 -12.46
N GLN A 37 -2.92 6.89 -13.63
CA GLN A 37 -3.49 5.55 -13.70
C GLN A 37 -2.45 4.53 -13.18
N GLY A 38 -2.24 4.56 -11.86
CA GLY A 38 -1.77 3.41 -11.12
C GLY A 38 -3.00 2.76 -10.53
N TYR A 39 -3.24 1.49 -10.86
CA TYR A 39 -4.33 0.69 -10.34
C TYR A 39 -4.31 0.72 -8.80
N GLN A 40 -5.06 1.65 -8.21
CA GLN A 40 -5.30 1.74 -6.79
C GLN A 40 -6.58 0.97 -6.53
N HIS A 41 -6.46 -0.22 -5.95
CA HIS A 41 -7.49 -0.74 -5.05
C HIS A 41 -7.61 0.25 -3.87
N SER A 42 -8.18 1.43 -4.11
CA SER A 42 -8.48 2.38 -3.05
C SER A 42 -9.88 2.06 -2.56
N THR A 43 -10.00 1.00 -1.78
CA THR A 43 -11.22 0.81 -1.01
C THR A 43 -11.37 2.04 -0.13
N PRO A 44 -12.51 2.75 -0.18
CA PRO A 44 -12.69 3.94 0.63
C PRO A 44 -12.58 3.56 2.10
N LEU A 45 -11.99 4.43 2.90
CA LEU A 45 -11.92 4.25 4.34
C LEU A 45 -13.34 4.10 4.92
N PRO A 46 -13.51 3.30 6.00
CA PRO A 46 -14.79 3.19 6.69
C PRO A 46 -15.33 4.57 7.12
N PRO A 47 -16.66 4.75 7.22
CA PRO A 47 -17.21 5.98 7.78
C PRO A 47 -16.70 6.18 9.22
N ASP A 48 -16.61 7.44 9.64
CA ASP A 48 -16.12 7.86 10.95
C ASP A 48 -14.69 7.38 11.27
N SER A 49 -13.87 7.19 10.23
CA SER A 49 -12.46 6.85 10.39
C SER A 49 -11.54 7.98 9.94
N THR A 50 -10.37 8.07 10.59
CA THR A 50 -9.35 9.06 10.26
C THR A 50 -8.03 8.35 10.00
N ALA A 51 -7.54 8.42 8.77
CA ALA A 51 -6.23 7.90 8.41
C ALA A 51 -5.13 8.93 8.64
N TYR A 52 -4.02 8.48 9.21
CA TYR A 52 -2.83 9.30 9.42
C TYR A 52 -1.77 9.02 8.34
N PRO A 53 -0.78 9.91 8.17
CA PRO A 53 0.29 9.70 7.20
C PRO A 53 1.11 8.43 7.46
N ILE A 54 1.65 7.85 6.38
CA ILE A 54 2.60 6.75 6.45
C ILE A 54 3.89 7.22 7.13
N ARG A 55 4.35 6.47 8.13
CA ARG A 55 5.59 6.71 8.87
C ARG A 55 6.47 5.47 8.88
N SER A 56 7.78 5.67 9.00
CA SER A 56 8.73 4.58 9.21
C SER A 56 8.39 3.84 10.51
N MET A 57 8.74 2.55 10.55
CA MET A 57 8.48 1.72 11.73
C MET A 57 9.18 2.31 12.96
N ASP A 58 8.40 2.64 13.98
CA ASP A 58 8.84 3.17 15.26
C ASP A 58 8.53 2.16 16.38
N THR A 59 8.81 2.52 17.63
CA THR A 59 8.56 1.64 18.79
C THR A 59 7.11 1.18 18.89
N GLU A 60 6.15 2.03 18.53
CA GLU A 60 4.73 1.69 18.56
C GLU A 60 4.37 0.68 17.47
N GLY A 61 4.81 0.92 16.24
CA GLY A 61 4.58 0.01 15.12
C GLY A 61 5.23 -1.35 15.35
N LEU A 62 6.47 -1.38 15.84
CA LEU A 62 7.15 -2.64 16.20
C LEU A 62 6.39 -3.41 17.28
N ALA A 63 5.89 -2.72 18.32
CA ALA A 63 5.09 -3.36 19.36
C ALA A 63 3.80 -4.00 18.85
N VAL A 64 3.29 -3.59 17.69
CA VAL A 64 2.12 -4.19 17.04
C VAL A 64 2.54 -5.33 16.10
N PHE A 65 3.43 -5.07 15.15
CA PHE A 65 3.75 -6.03 14.09
C PHE A 65 4.73 -7.13 14.52
N GLU A 66 5.52 -6.91 15.57
CA GLU A 66 6.39 -7.92 16.17
C GLU A 66 5.76 -8.62 17.38
N ASP A 67 4.53 -8.27 17.77
CA ASP A 67 3.81 -9.05 18.78
C ASP A 67 3.76 -10.52 18.34
N GLU A 68 4.10 -11.42 19.27
CA GLU A 68 4.27 -12.84 18.98
C GLU A 68 3.02 -13.45 18.32
N ARG A 69 1.82 -13.02 18.74
CA ARG A 69 0.56 -13.53 18.19
C ARG A 69 0.32 -13.00 16.79
N VAL A 70 0.49 -11.70 16.60
CA VAL A 70 0.33 -11.06 15.28
C VAL A 70 1.29 -11.68 14.28
N ARG A 71 2.58 -11.77 14.62
CA ARG A 71 3.59 -12.36 13.76
C ARG A 71 3.25 -13.81 13.42
N HIS A 72 2.87 -14.62 14.43
CA HIS A 72 2.51 -16.02 14.19
C HIS A 72 1.30 -16.15 13.25
N GLU A 73 0.23 -15.39 13.48
CA GLU A 73 -1.00 -15.41 12.67
C GLU A 73 -0.74 -14.97 11.22
N VAL A 74 0.11 -13.95 11.02
CA VAL A 74 0.56 -13.53 9.68
C VAL A 74 1.28 -14.67 8.96
N LEU A 75 2.26 -15.31 9.62
CA LEU A 75 3.01 -16.43 9.02
C LEU A 75 2.11 -17.62 8.68
N VAL A 76 1.16 -17.95 9.56
CA VAL A 76 0.16 -19.00 9.30
C VAL A 76 -0.71 -18.64 8.09
N LYS A 77 -1.17 -17.39 7.97
CA LYS A 77 -1.98 -16.96 6.83
C LYS A 77 -1.21 -17.01 5.51
N ILE A 78 0.06 -16.60 5.49
CA ILE A 78 0.95 -16.72 4.32
C ILE A 78 1.07 -18.19 3.90
N ASN A 79 1.32 -19.09 4.86
CA ASN A 79 1.43 -20.51 4.58
C ASN A 79 0.12 -21.10 4.03
N GLN A 80 -1.02 -20.72 4.61
CA GLN A 80 -2.33 -21.15 4.15
C GLN A 80 -2.60 -20.72 2.69
N LEU A 81 -2.32 -19.45 2.36
CA LEU A 81 -2.45 -18.94 0.98
C LEU A 81 -1.53 -19.71 0.02
N ALA A 82 -0.31 -20.06 0.44
CA ALA A 82 0.62 -20.82 -0.40
C ALA A 82 0.12 -22.25 -0.68
N ILE A 83 -0.51 -22.89 0.32
CA ILE A 83 -1.15 -24.21 0.15
C ILE A 83 -2.36 -24.11 -0.79
N GLU A 84 -3.20 -23.09 -0.62
CA GLU A 84 -4.38 -22.85 -1.45
C GLU A 84 -4.00 -22.57 -2.91
N ASP A 85 -2.92 -21.82 -3.14
CA ASP A 85 -2.38 -21.57 -4.48
C ASP A 85 -1.97 -22.84 -5.21
N ILE A 86 -1.32 -23.78 -4.51
CA ILE A 86 -0.96 -25.06 -5.12
C ILE A 86 -2.20 -25.90 -5.38
N ARG A 87 -3.11 -25.94 -4.41
CA ARG A 87 -4.30 -26.79 -4.49
C ARG A 87 -5.23 -26.35 -5.62
N HIS A 88 -5.35 -25.06 -5.84
CA HIS A 88 -6.34 -24.47 -6.75
C HIS A 88 -5.73 -23.78 -7.98
N GLY A 89 -4.40 -23.65 -8.06
CA GLY A 89 -3.72 -22.92 -9.13
C GLY A 89 -3.94 -21.41 -9.06
N LEU A 90 -4.23 -20.86 -7.87
CA LEU A 90 -4.66 -19.47 -7.67
C LEU A 90 -3.51 -18.46 -7.78
N LYS A 91 -2.24 -18.89 -7.72
CA LYS A 91 -1.03 -18.08 -8.00
C LYS A 91 -0.94 -16.76 -7.20
N GLN A 92 -1.66 -16.61 -6.09
CA GLN A 92 -1.73 -15.39 -5.27
C GLN A 92 -0.39 -15.04 -4.60
N LEU A 93 0.48 -16.03 -4.38
CA LEU A 93 1.82 -15.93 -3.85
C LEU A 93 2.86 -16.50 -4.84
N GLU A 94 2.55 -16.60 -6.13
CA GLU A 94 3.42 -17.26 -7.13
C GLU A 94 4.83 -16.65 -7.19
N THR A 95 4.99 -15.39 -6.80
CA THR A 95 6.29 -14.72 -6.68
C THR A 95 7.12 -15.11 -5.46
N LEU A 96 6.53 -15.72 -4.44
CA LEU A 96 7.25 -16.18 -3.26
C LEU A 96 7.44 -17.69 -3.36
N ASP A 97 8.68 -18.13 -3.21
CA ASP A 97 9.06 -19.53 -3.25
C ASP A 97 8.75 -20.17 -1.87
N LEU A 98 7.47 -20.24 -1.51
CA LEU A 98 7.01 -20.58 -0.15
C LEU A 98 6.71 -22.05 0.07
N VAL A 99 6.68 -22.87 -0.99
CA VAL A 99 6.26 -24.26 -0.87
C VAL A 99 7.37 -25.24 -1.17
N VAL A 100 7.61 -26.07 -0.16
CA VAL A 100 8.49 -27.23 -0.18
C VAL A 100 7.86 -28.35 -1.01
N GLN A 101 8.43 -28.61 -2.19
CA GLN A 101 8.42 -29.94 -2.79
C GLN A 101 9.84 -30.52 -2.73
N GLY A 102 10.21 -31.17 -1.62
CA GLY A 102 11.52 -31.84 -1.47
C GLY A 102 12.33 -31.46 -0.23
N ALA A 103 13.65 -31.63 -0.30
CA ALA A 103 14.60 -31.44 0.81
C ALA A 103 15.13 -29.99 0.96
N GLU A 104 14.63 -29.05 0.17
CA GLU A 104 15.03 -27.64 0.23
C GLU A 104 14.04 -26.84 1.09
N LYS A 105 14.55 -26.17 2.13
CA LYS A 105 13.77 -25.23 2.95
C LYS A 105 13.43 -24.01 2.10
N LYS A 106 12.19 -23.95 1.63
CA LYS A 106 11.58 -22.83 0.92
C LYS A 106 10.58 -22.15 1.85
N GLY A 107 10.77 -20.86 2.12
CA GLY A 107 10.05 -20.08 3.12
C GLY A 107 10.44 -18.61 3.02
N ILE A 108 9.87 -17.75 3.87
CA ILE A 108 10.31 -16.35 3.93
C ILE A 108 11.75 -16.27 4.47
N ASP A 109 12.54 -15.36 3.92
CA ASP A 109 13.94 -15.17 4.35
C ASP A 109 14.00 -14.49 5.72
N TYR A 110 13.12 -13.51 5.94
CA TYR A 110 13.05 -12.74 7.17
C TYR A 110 11.66 -12.12 7.34
N TYR A 111 11.44 -11.45 8.47
CA TYR A 111 10.21 -10.71 8.76
C TYR A 111 10.63 -9.33 9.29
N HIS A 112 10.63 -8.32 8.42
CA HIS A 112 11.11 -6.97 8.75
C HIS A 112 10.02 -5.94 8.50
N PRO A 113 9.30 -5.50 9.55
CA PRO A 113 8.37 -4.39 9.45
C PRO A 113 9.11 -3.09 9.06
N LYS A 114 8.68 -2.41 7.98
CA LYS A 114 9.38 -1.25 7.42
C LYS A 114 8.72 0.09 7.72
N ARG A 115 7.43 0.17 7.45
CA ARG A 115 6.62 1.39 7.59
C ARG A 115 5.16 1.01 7.76
N TYR A 116 4.40 1.94 8.30
CA TYR A 116 2.98 1.73 8.56
C TYR A 116 2.24 3.05 8.58
N PHE A 117 0.92 2.98 8.51
CA PHE A 117 0.04 4.07 8.88
C PHE A 117 -1.07 3.57 9.79
N THR A 118 -1.75 4.48 10.47
CA THR A 118 -2.84 4.17 11.38
C THR A 118 -4.15 4.73 10.86
N VAL A 119 -5.24 4.03 11.18
CA VAL A 119 -6.61 4.47 10.94
C VAL A 119 -7.36 4.40 12.26
N ASP A 120 -7.70 5.56 12.81
CA ASP A 120 -8.54 5.63 14.00
C ASP A 120 -9.97 5.28 13.64
N ARG A 121 -10.60 4.44 14.46
CA ARG A 121 -12.01 4.04 14.34
C ARG A 121 -12.68 4.10 15.71
N PRO A 122 -14.03 4.16 15.77
CA PRO A 122 -14.74 4.18 17.04
C PRO A 122 -14.40 3.03 18.00
N MET A 123 -13.97 1.87 17.46
CA MET A 123 -13.68 0.66 18.24
C MET A 123 -12.20 0.43 18.55
N GLY A 124 -11.31 1.30 18.07
CA GLY A 124 -9.88 1.13 18.23
C GLY A 124 -9.09 1.68 17.05
N VAL A 125 -7.86 1.24 16.93
CA VAL A 125 -6.93 1.71 15.89
C VAL A 125 -6.56 0.54 14.99
N ASP A 126 -6.74 0.71 13.68
CA ASP A 126 -6.21 -0.20 12.68
C ASP A 126 -4.79 0.24 12.29
N TYR A 127 -3.85 -0.68 12.34
CA TYR A 127 -2.46 -0.49 11.90
C TYR A 127 -2.29 -1.20 10.57
N ILE A 128 -1.90 -0.46 9.54
CA ILE A 128 -1.64 -0.99 8.20
C ILE A 128 -0.14 -0.92 7.98
N GLY A 129 0.51 -2.07 7.96
CA GLY A 129 1.96 -2.21 7.91
C GLY A 129 2.44 -2.82 6.61
N GLU A 130 3.60 -2.37 6.17
CA GLU A 130 4.41 -3.07 5.18
C GLU A 130 5.49 -3.88 5.88
N ILE A 131 5.54 -5.17 5.55
CA ILE A 131 6.51 -6.11 6.10
C ILE A 131 7.30 -6.72 4.95
N GLU A 132 8.60 -6.44 4.91
CA GLU A 132 9.51 -7.07 3.95
C GLU A 132 9.80 -8.50 4.41
N ILE A 133 9.59 -9.46 3.50
CA ILE A 133 9.69 -10.90 3.78
C ILE A 133 10.75 -11.62 2.93
N GLU A 134 11.16 -10.99 1.85
CA GLU A 134 12.27 -11.37 0.97
C GLU A 134 12.80 -10.06 0.35
N GLN A 135 14.03 -10.06 -0.17
CA GLN A 135 14.60 -8.87 -0.80
C GLN A 135 13.65 -8.26 -1.84
N ASP A 136 13.32 -6.98 -1.65
CA ASP A 136 12.42 -6.19 -2.51
C ASP A 136 10.97 -6.71 -2.60
N LYS A 137 10.58 -7.68 -1.76
CA LYS A 137 9.22 -8.23 -1.68
C LYS A 137 8.65 -8.03 -0.28
N SER A 138 7.52 -7.34 -0.24
CA SER A 138 6.76 -7.04 0.97
C SER A 138 5.35 -7.59 0.90
N ILE A 139 4.74 -7.78 2.06
CA ILE A 139 3.30 -7.97 2.22
C ILE A 139 2.73 -6.75 2.94
N HIS A 140 1.45 -6.47 2.69
CA HIS A 140 0.73 -5.49 3.49
C HIS A 140 -0.18 -6.21 4.48
N VAL A 141 -0.07 -5.83 5.74
CA VAL A 141 -0.74 -6.46 6.88
C VAL A 141 -1.61 -5.44 7.57
N ARG A 142 -2.84 -5.84 7.90
CA ARG A 142 -3.74 -5.07 8.74
C ARG A 142 -3.85 -5.73 10.11
N CYS A 143 -3.59 -4.96 11.15
CA CYS A 143 -3.76 -5.35 12.54
C CYS A 143 -4.77 -4.42 13.21
N HIS A 144 -5.56 -4.95 14.14
CA HIS A 144 -6.51 -4.16 14.92
C HIS A 144 -6.09 -4.14 16.39
N LYS A 145 -6.05 -2.95 16.98
CA LYS A 145 -5.85 -2.74 18.42
C LYS A 145 -7.11 -2.12 19.02
N PRO A 146 -7.85 -2.84 19.87
CA PRO A 146 -9.01 -2.30 20.57
C PRO A 146 -8.64 -1.11 21.46
N SER A 147 -9.55 -0.16 21.62
CA SER A 147 -9.34 1.10 22.35
C SER A 147 -9.09 0.97 23.87
N VAL A 148 -9.37 -0.20 24.48
CA VAL A 148 -9.22 -0.43 25.92
C VAL A 148 -8.22 -1.54 26.17
N ASP A 149 -6.97 -1.19 26.56
CA ASP A 149 -5.85 -2.08 26.93
C ASP A 149 -5.73 -3.37 26.08
N GLY A 150 -6.20 -3.31 24.85
CA GLY A 150 -6.35 -4.44 23.96
C GLY A 150 -4.99 -4.82 23.42
N LYS A 151 -4.71 -6.12 23.41
CA LYS A 151 -3.58 -6.63 22.63
C LYS A 151 -3.88 -6.48 21.13
N PRO A 152 -2.88 -6.12 20.32
CA PRO A 152 -3.05 -6.10 18.87
C PRO A 152 -3.41 -7.52 18.38
N THR A 153 -4.24 -7.57 17.35
CA THR A 153 -4.67 -8.81 16.69
C THR A 153 -4.46 -8.68 15.20
N PHE A 154 -4.04 -9.76 14.54
CA PHE A 154 -3.98 -9.78 13.09
C PHE A 154 -5.41 -9.80 12.54
N HIS A 155 -5.67 -8.97 11.52
CA HIS A 155 -6.97 -8.88 10.88
C HIS A 155 -6.96 -9.52 9.49
N SER A 156 -6.08 -9.04 8.61
CA SER A 156 -6.01 -9.52 7.22
C SER A 156 -4.69 -9.17 6.54
N LEU A 157 -4.44 -9.82 5.40
CA LEU A 157 -3.43 -9.46 4.41
C LEU A 157 -4.09 -8.77 3.22
N ASP A 158 -3.39 -7.84 2.57
CA ASP A 158 -3.81 -7.29 1.27
C ASP A 158 -3.59 -8.38 0.22
N THR A 159 -4.69 -9.00 -0.22
CA THR A 159 -4.68 -10.00 -1.29
C THR A 159 -5.41 -9.43 -2.49
N ARG A 160 -4.70 -9.25 -3.60
CA ARG A 160 -5.27 -8.79 -4.88
C ARG A 160 -5.38 -9.95 -5.86
N PRO A 161 -6.15 -9.79 -6.97
CA PRO A 161 -6.08 -10.74 -8.06
C PRO A 161 -4.63 -10.96 -8.53
N THR A 162 -4.31 -12.16 -8.98
CA THR A 162 -2.95 -12.54 -9.44
C THR A 162 -2.39 -11.61 -10.51
N VAL A 163 -3.25 -11.07 -11.38
CA VAL A 163 -2.89 -10.10 -12.42
C VAL A 163 -2.37 -8.77 -11.84
N GLU A 164 -2.61 -8.51 -10.56
CA GLU A 164 -2.22 -7.33 -9.79
C GLU A 164 -1.23 -7.65 -8.67
N SER A 165 -0.35 -8.64 -8.91
CA SER A 165 0.71 -9.11 -8.00
C SER A 165 0.25 -9.97 -6.82
N GLY A 166 -1.03 -10.33 -6.73
CA GLY A 166 -1.51 -11.23 -5.69
C GLY A 166 -1.42 -10.58 -4.30
N ALA A 167 -0.79 -11.26 -3.34
CA ALA A 167 -0.56 -10.73 -1.99
C ALA A 167 0.86 -10.18 -1.78
N VAL A 168 1.67 -10.10 -2.84
CA VAL A 168 3.10 -9.77 -2.76
C VAL A 168 3.35 -8.46 -3.50
N PHE A 169 3.93 -7.50 -2.79
CA PHE A 169 4.14 -6.14 -3.26
C PHE A 169 5.64 -5.85 -3.37
N LYS A 170 5.98 -4.91 -4.25
CA LYS A 170 7.34 -4.36 -4.27
C LYS A 170 7.57 -3.55 -3.00
N THR A 171 8.69 -3.79 -2.32
CA THR A 171 9.06 -3.02 -1.14
C THR A 171 9.13 -1.52 -1.45
N GLY A 172 8.55 -0.69 -0.58
CA GLY A 172 8.46 0.75 -0.81
C GLY A 172 7.33 1.18 -1.76
N GLY A 173 6.51 0.26 -2.29
CA GLY A 173 5.37 0.53 -3.17
C GLY A 173 4.20 1.31 -2.52
N PRO A 174 3.05 1.48 -3.17
CA PRO A 174 1.91 2.14 -2.54
C PRO A 174 1.35 1.31 -1.38
N LEU A 175 1.39 1.85 -0.16
CA LEU A 175 0.73 1.29 1.01
C LEU A 175 -0.60 2.01 1.22
N GLY A 176 -1.71 1.28 1.14
CA GLY A 176 -3.05 1.86 1.17
C GLY A 176 -3.99 1.06 2.05
N TRP A 177 -5.20 1.61 2.24
CA TRP A 177 -6.28 0.87 2.90
C TRP A 177 -6.79 -0.25 2.00
N PHE A 178 -7.10 -1.39 2.60
CA PHE A 178 -7.74 -2.51 1.94
C PHE A 178 -8.73 -3.18 2.88
N ASP A 179 -9.80 -3.70 2.28
CA ASP A 179 -10.77 -4.56 2.95
C ASP A 179 -10.43 -6.04 2.66
N TYR A 180 -11.00 -6.92 3.49
CA TYR A 180 -10.89 -8.37 3.35
C TYR A 180 -12.22 -8.95 2.85
#